data_AF-A0A355C149-F1
#
_entry.id   AF-A0A355C149-F1
#
_cell.length_a   1.000
_cell.length_b   1.000
_cell.length_c   1.000
_cell.angle_alpha   90.00
_cell.angle_beta   90.00
_cell.angle_gamma   90.00
#
_symmetry.space_group_name_H-M   'P 1'
#
loop_
_entity.id
_entity.type
_entity.pdbx_description
1 polymer ?
#
loop_
_entity_poly.entity_id
_entity_poly.type
_entity_poly.pdbx_seq_one_letter_code
_entity_poly.pdbx_strand_id
1 'polypeptide(L)'
;GEAVGDNFDNAFRTVSREEVGIILKVTPQINEGGTVTLEIEQESSSVAGQILDTSTDLITNKRVITTTALVDDGDLLVIGGLIDQTDQSTEDKVPLLGDLPVAGNLFKTQGRSRDRRNLLVFLRPTIIRDRADAQAVTRKKFDYIKARELLSTGKPQSEMERLIEQVTGGTGPAPDAAPAEEAAPAAPEQLTSGE
;
A
#
# COMPACT_ATOMS: atom_id res chain seq x y z
N GLY A 1 35.40 -23.86 -2.36
CA GLY A 1 36.86 -24.11 -2.41
C GLY A 1 37.29 -23.79 -3.81
N GLU A 2 37.97 -22.67 -4.01
CA GLU A 2 38.39 -22.20 -5.33
C GLU A 2 39.85 -22.56 -5.56
N ALA A 3 40.11 -23.23 -6.68
CA ALA A 3 41.43 -23.31 -7.27
C ALA A 3 41.54 -22.16 -8.29
N VAL A 4 42.46 -21.24 -8.03
CA VAL A 4 42.77 -20.11 -8.93
C VAL A 4 43.77 -20.61 -9.97
N GLY A 5 43.32 -20.74 -11.21
CA GLY A 5 44.17 -20.93 -12.37
C GLY A 5 44.24 -19.64 -13.18
N ASP A 6 45.46 -19.17 -13.46
CA ASP A 6 45.77 -18.07 -14.36
C ASP A 6 45.26 -18.41 -15.77
N ASN A 7 44.54 -17.48 -16.40
CA ASN A 7 44.00 -17.50 -17.77
C ASN A 7 42.60 -18.12 -17.95
N PHE A 8 41.55 -17.35 -17.65
CA PHE A 8 40.30 -17.40 -18.42
C PHE A 8 39.72 -16.00 -18.66
N ASP A 9 39.61 -15.68 -19.94
CA ASP A 9 38.73 -14.71 -20.57
C ASP A 9 37.45 -14.46 -19.77
N ASN A 10 37.14 -13.17 -19.61
CA ASN A 10 35.81 -12.61 -19.35
C ASN A 10 34.87 -13.58 -18.62
N ALA A 11 35.04 -13.70 -17.30
CA ALA A 11 34.11 -14.46 -16.47
C ALA A 11 32.68 -14.00 -16.80
N PHE A 12 31.91 -14.87 -17.44
CA PHE A 12 30.53 -14.58 -17.82
C PHE A 12 29.75 -14.34 -16.52
N ARG A 13 29.55 -13.07 -16.16
CA ARG A 13 28.69 -12.69 -15.05
C ARG A 13 27.26 -12.79 -15.56
N THR A 14 26.56 -13.85 -15.17
CA THR A 14 25.12 -13.93 -15.39
C THR A 14 24.44 -12.96 -14.43
N VAL A 15 23.95 -11.83 -14.95
CA VAL A 15 23.14 -10.90 -14.18
C VAL A 15 21.71 -11.44 -14.14
N SER A 16 21.26 -11.87 -12.96
CA SER A 16 19.85 -12.17 -12.72
C SER A 16 19.12 -10.90 -12.28
N ARG A 17 17.93 -10.64 -12.83
CA ARG A 17 17.06 -9.56 -12.35
C ARG A 17 16.05 -10.15 -11.38
N GLU A 18 15.97 -9.57 -10.19
CA GLU A 18 14.96 -9.91 -9.19
C GLU A 18 13.92 -8.79 -9.12
N GLU A 19 12.65 -9.16 -9.00
CA GLU A 19 11.57 -8.19 -8.76
C GLU A 19 11.59 -7.78 -7.29
N VAL A 20 11.86 -6.49 -7.04
CA VAL A 20 11.81 -5.90 -5.70
C VAL A 20 10.65 -4.92 -5.63
N GLY A 21 9.82 -5.05 -4.60
CA GLY A 21 8.64 -4.20 -4.42
C GLY A 21 7.61 -4.80 -3.48
N ILE A 22 6.38 -4.29 -3.57
CA ILE A 22 5.23 -4.82 -2.83
C ILE A 22 4.42 -5.65 -3.82
N ILE A 23 4.37 -6.96 -3.60
CA ILE A 23 3.59 -7.90 -4.40
C ILE A 23 2.48 -8.44 -3.49
N LEU A 24 1.24 -8.41 -3.99
CA LEU A 24 0.08 -8.94 -3.30
C LEU A 24 -0.70 -9.83 -4.24
N LYS A 25 -0.77 -11.11 -3.92
CA LYS A 25 -1.56 -12.11 -4.63
C LYS A 25 -2.68 -12.58 -3.72
N VAL A 26 -3.91 -12.50 -4.22
CA VAL A 26 -5.12 -12.81 -3.45
C VAL A 26 -5.99 -13.72 -4.29
N THR A 27 -6.40 -14.84 -3.70
CA THR A 27 -7.38 -15.77 -4.29
C THR A 27 -8.65 -15.72 -3.44
N PRO A 28 -9.69 -14.97 -3.86
CA PRO A 28 -10.94 -14.90 -3.13
C PRO A 28 -11.87 -16.05 -3.52
N GLN A 29 -12.56 -16.62 -2.52
CA GLN A 29 -13.63 -17.60 -2.69
C GLN A 29 -14.85 -17.14 -1.89
N ILE A 30 -16.00 -17.00 -2.58
CA ILE A 30 -17.26 -16.61 -1.95
C ILE A 30 -17.94 -17.86 -1.41
N ASN A 31 -18.31 -17.85 -0.13
CA ASN A 31 -19.06 -18.92 0.51
C ASN A 31 -20.56 -18.60 0.58
N GLU A 32 -21.35 -19.61 0.92
CA GLU A 32 -22.76 -19.39 1.30
C GLU A 32 -22.84 -18.51 2.55
N GLY A 33 -23.82 -17.60 2.59
CA GLY A 33 -23.97 -16.65 3.70
C GLY A 33 -23.27 -15.30 3.51
N GLY A 34 -22.57 -15.07 2.39
CA GLY A 34 -21.96 -13.76 2.09
C GLY A 34 -20.57 -13.54 2.68
N THR A 35 -19.99 -14.59 3.27
CA THR A 35 -18.61 -14.58 3.76
C THR A 35 -17.63 -14.92 2.63
N VAL A 36 -16.43 -14.35 2.69
CA VAL A 36 -15.36 -14.54 1.70
C VAL A 36 -14.15 -15.19 2.37
N THR A 37 -13.71 -16.32 1.83
CA THR A 37 -12.40 -16.90 2.15
C THR A 37 -11.34 -16.25 1.26
N LEU A 38 -10.29 -15.71 1.85
CA LEU A 38 -9.17 -15.06 1.17
C LEU A 38 -7.90 -15.87 1.43
N GLU A 39 -7.31 -16.43 0.38
CA GLU A 39 -5.93 -16.92 0.41
C GLU A 39 -5.02 -15.79 -0.07
N ILE A 40 -4.11 -15.36 0.81
CA ILE A 40 -3.31 -14.15 0.62
C ILE A 40 -1.83 -14.52 0.70
N GLU A 41 -1.10 -14.15 -0.34
CA GLU A 41 0.35 -14.17 -0.43
C GLU A 41 0.83 -12.73 -0.61
N GLN A 42 1.41 -12.15 0.43
CA GLN A 42 1.97 -10.80 0.40
C GLN A 42 3.49 -10.88 0.52
N GLU A 43 4.18 -10.31 -0.45
CA GLU A 43 5.62 -10.17 -0.46
C GLU A 43 5.99 -8.69 -0.42
N SER A 44 6.93 -8.33 0.45
CA SER A 44 7.54 -7.00 0.49
C SER A 44 9.05 -7.17 0.44
N SER A 45 9.62 -6.75 -0.67
CA SER A 45 11.05 -6.78 -0.93
C SER A 45 11.61 -5.37 -1.07
N SER A 46 12.81 -5.15 -0.53
CA SER A 46 13.54 -3.89 -0.61
C SER A 46 15.03 -4.17 -0.75
N VAL A 47 15.74 -3.33 -1.48
CA VAL A 47 17.20 -3.41 -1.61
C VAL A 47 17.87 -2.92 -0.32
N ALA A 48 18.84 -3.69 0.19
CA ALA A 48 19.63 -3.37 1.36
C ALA A 48 21.04 -2.92 0.95
N GLY A 49 21.47 -1.77 1.47
CA GLY A 49 22.84 -1.26 1.32
C GLY A 49 23.03 -0.22 0.22
N GLN A 50 24.22 0.38 0.21
CA GLN A 50 24.67 1.27 -0.86
C GLN A 50 25.14 0.39 -2.03
N ILE A 51 24.66 0.67 -3.24
CA ILE A 51 25.17 0.05 -4.46
C ILE A 51 26.59 0.59 -4.63
N LEU A 52 27.58 -0.14 -4.12
CA LEU A 52 28.98 0.14 -4.42
C LEU A 52 29.19 -0.30 -5.87
N ASP A 53 29.72 0.58 -6.73
CA ASP A 53 29.94 0.35 -8.16
C ASP A 53 30.80 -0.90 -8.49
N THR A 54 31.35 -1.55 -7.45
CA THR A 54 32.20 -2.75 -7.53
C THR A 54 31.51 -4.05 -7.10
N SER A 55 30.32 -4.00 -6.46
CA SER A 55 29.59 -5.19 -6.02
C SER A 55 28.38 -5.45 -6.92
N THR A 56 28.38 -6.59 -7.64
CA THR A 56 27.18 -7.04 -8.38
C THR A 56 26.14 -7.73 -7.50
N ASP A 57 26.44 -7.91 -6.22
CA ASP A 57 25.55 -8.66 -5.34
C ASP A 57 24.66 -7.70 -4.56
N LEU A 58 23.38 -7.72 -4.90
CA LEU A 58 22.35 -6.89 -4.30
C LEU A 58 21.77 -7.64 -3.11
N ILE A 59 22.03 -7.19 -1.89
CA ILE A 59 21.38 -7.78 -0.72
C ILE A 59 19.92 -7.30 -0.76
N THR A 60 18.95 -8.20 -0.84
CA THR A 60 17.53 -7.86 -0.77
C THR A 60 16.96 -8.28 0.58
N ASN A 61 16.24 -7.38 1.25
CA ASN A 61 15.40 -7.72 2.40
C ASN A 61 14.04 -8.16 1.87
N LYS A 62 13.68 -9.44 2.04
CA LYS A 62 12.40 -10.01 1.62
C LYS A 62 11.56 -10.41 2.83
N ARG A 63 10.29 -10.01 2.83
CA ARG A 63 9.28 -10.38 3.84
C ARG A 63 8.13 -11.05 3.11
N VAL A 64 7.74 -12.25 3.55
CA VAL A 64 6.64 -13.01 2.95
C VAL A 64 5.63 -13.36 4.03
N ILE A 65 4.36 -13.08 3.76
CA ILE A 65 3.21 -13.44 4.59
C ILE A 65 2.29 -14.31 3.73
N THR A 66 2.05 -15.53 4.18
CA THR A 66 1.09 -16.47 3.57
C THR A 66 0.05 -16.82 4.61
N THR A 67 -1.21 -16.58 4.29
CA THR A 67 -2.30 -16.74 5.26
C THR A 67 -3.63 -16.96 4.56
N THR A 68 -4.52 -17.68 5.23
CA THR A 68 -5.90 -17.86 4.81
C THR A 68 -6.79 -17.25 5.86
N ALA A 69 -7.75 -16.43 5.43
CA ALA A 69 -8.68 -15.80 6.35
C ALA A 69 -10.11 -15.85 5.83
N LEU A 70 -11.06 -15.88 6.75
CA LEU A 70 -12.49 -15.86 6.48
C LEU A 70 -13.05 -14.55 7.05
N VAL A 71 -13.72 -13.77 6.21
CA VAL A 71 -14.18 -12.41 6.53
C VAL A 71 -15.50 -12.13 5.81
N ASP A 72 -16.39 -11.39 6.45
CA ASP A 72 -17.68 -11.03 5.87
C ASP A 72 -17.54 -9.92 4.81
N ASP A 73 -18.53 -9.83 3.92
CA ASP A 73 -18.57 -8.82 2.87
C ASP A 73 -18.56 -7.40 3.45
N GLY A 74 -17.57 -6.59 3.04
CA GLY A 74 -17.42 -5.20 3.48
C GLY A 74 -16.69 -5.01 4.82
N ASP A 75 -16.44 -6.09 5.56
CA ASP A 75 -15.74 -6.01 6.85
C ASP A 75 -14.23 -5.84 6.69
N LEU A 76 -13.60 -5.14 7.65
CA LEU A 76 -12.16 -4.91 7.64
C LEU A 76 -11.47 -5.96 8.52
N LEU A 77 -10.65 -6.80 7.90
CA LEU A 77 -9.83 -7.78 8.60
C LEU A 77 -8.37 -7.30 8.71
N VAL A 78 -7.79 -7.50 9.90
CA VAL A 78 -6.34 -7.40 10.12
C VAL A 78 -5.73 -8.78 9.95
N ILE A 79 -4.90 -8.94 8.94
CA ILE A 79 -4.31 -10.24 8.58
C ILE A 79 -3.00 -10.48 9.30
N GLY A 80 -2.27 -9.40 9.62
CA GLY A 80 -1.05 -9.50 10.38
C GLY A 80 -0.30 -8.17 10.48
N GLY A 81 0.78 -8.22 11.25
CA GLY A 81 1.73 -7.14 11.35
C GLY A 81 3.08 -7.60 11.86
N LEU A 82 4.14 -6.88 11.49
CA LEU A 82 5.49 -7.08 11.97
C LEU A 82 5.94 -5.80 12.67
N ILE A 83 6.32 -5.90 13.93
CA ILE A 83 6.99 -4.84 14.68
C ILE A 83 8.44 -5.27 14.82
N ASP A 84 9.33 -4.52 14.19
CA ASP A 84 10.77 -4.74 14.24
C ASP A 84 11.42 -3.55 14.95
N GLN A 85 12.27 -3.83 15.94
CA GLN A 85 13.01 -2.82 16.69
C GLN A 85 14.47 -3.22 16.76
N THR A 86 15.31 -2.41 16.12
CA THR A 86 16.77 -2.54 16.17
C THR A 86 17.33 -1.45 17.07
N ASP A 87 17.98 -1.86 18.17
CA ASP A 87 18.75 -0.98 19.05
C ASP A 87 20.24 -1.23 18.79
N GLN A 88 20.95 -0.25 18.22
CA GLN A 88 22.39 -0.30 17.99
C GLN A 88 23.08 0.69 18.94
N SER A 89 24.04 0.18 19.73
CA SER A 89 24.88 1.00 20.60
C SER A 89 26.34 0.78 20.23
N THR A 90 27.01 1.85 19.79
CA THR A 90 28.44 1.87 19.48
C THR A 90 29.14 2.70 20.55
N GLU A 91 30.21 2.18 21.14
CA GLU A 91 31.08 2.93 22.05
C GLU A 91 32.52 2.84 21.53
N ASP A 92 33.06 3.98 21.12
CA ASP A 92 34.45 4.13 20.73
C ASP A 92 35.17 4.89 21.85
N LYS A 93 36.22 4.31 22.44
CA LYS A 93 36.98 4.96 23.52
C LYS A 93 38.47 4.82 23.38
N VAL A 94 39.21 5.82 23.85
CA VAL A 94 40.67 5.74 23.98
C VAL A 94 41.02 4.79 25.13
N PRO A 95 41.83 3.72 24.90
CA PRO A 95 42.26 2.83 25.98
C PRO A 95 42.95 3.61 27.12
N LEU A 96 42.77 3.17 28.37
CA LEU A 96 43.22 3.82 29.63
C LEU A 96 42.52 5.15 29.96
N LEU A 97 42.43 6.10 29.02
CA LEU A 97 41.87 7.43 29.28
C LEU A 97 40.34 7.43 29.30
N GLY A 98 39.70 6.56 28.52
CA GLY A 98 38.24 6.44 28.44
C GLY A 98 37.57 5.85 29.68
N ASP A 99 38.34 5.16 30.54
CA ASP A 99 37.85 4.50 31.75
C ASP A 99 37.97 5.39 33.01
N LEU A 100 38.50 6.62 32.89
CA LEU A 100 38.62 7.57 34.01
C LEU A 100 37.23 8.03 34.50
N PRO A 101 36.92 7.94 35.80
CA PRO A 101 35.59 8.24 36.33
C PRO A 101 35.16 9.70 36.21
N VAL A 102 36.12 10.64 36.17
CA VAL A 102 35.84 12.09 36.12
C VAL A 102 36.04 12.66 34.71
N ALA A 103 37.00 12.14 33.96
CA ALA A 103 37.40 12.70 32.66
C ALA A 103 37.14 11.77 31.46
N GLY A 104 36.78 10.51 31.67
CA GLY A 104 36.65 9.51 30.60
C GLY A 104 35.62 9.85 29.55
N ASN A 105 34.60 10.66 29.88
CA ASN A 105 33.58 11.10 28.93
C ASN A 105 34.11 12.06 27.84
N LEU A 106 35.28 12.69 28.03
CA LEU A 106 35.94 13.50 26.99
C LEU A 106 36.74 12.63 26.00
N PHE A 107 37.01 11.38 26.35
CA PHE A 107 37.85 10.45 25.59
C PHE A 107 37.07 9.25 25.05
N LYS A 108 35.73 9.32 25.09
CA LYS A 108 34.83 8.32 24.49
C LYS A 108 33.73 8.99 23.68
N THR A 109 33.36 8.33 22.59
CA THR A 109 32.24 8.68 21.73
C THR A 109 31.23 7.55 21.84
N GLN A 110 29.97 7.90 22.12
CA GLN A 110 28.86 6.95 22.17
C GLN A 110 27.91 7.29 21.04
N GLY A 111 27.63 6.32 20.17
CA GLY A 111 26.59 6.38 19.17
C GLY A 111 25.44 5.47 19.57
N ARG A 112 24.22 5.99 19.60
CA ARG A 112 23.01 5.18 19.82
C ARG A 112 22.06 5.38 18.66
N SER A 113 21.78 4.30 17.92
CA SER A 113 20.73 4.27 16.90
C SER A 113 19.59 3.38 17.37
N ARG A 114 18.36 3.83 17.12
CA ARG A 114 17.14 3.07 17.37
C ARG A 114 16.26 3.15 16.14
N ASP A 115 16.07 2.02 15.48
CA ASP A 115 15.22 1.88 14.31
C ASP A 115 13.99 1.05 14.67
N ARG A 116 12.79 1.64 14.54
CA ARG A 116 11.52 0.94 14.75
C ARG A 116 10.73 0.91 13.45
N ARG A 117 10.35 -0.29 13.00
CA ARG A 117 9.58 -0.52 11.78
C ARG A 117 8.30 -1.27 12.12
N ASN A 118 7.16 -0.67 11.79
CA ASN A 118 5.84 -1.28 11.97
C ASN A 118 5.24 -1.56 10.60
N LEU A 119 4.88 -2.81 10.33
CA LEU A 119 4.11 -3.23 9.17
C LEU A 119 2.76 -3.72 9.67
N LEU A 120 1.66 -3.23 9.09
CA LEU A 120 0.30 -3.67 9.36
C LEU A 120 -0.40 -3.87 8.02
N VAL A 121 -1.08 -5.00 7.85
CA VAL A 121 -1.79 -5.35 6.61
C VAL A 121 -3.27 -5.52 6.91
N PHE A 122 -4.08 -4.68 6.25
CA PHE A 122 -5.54 -4.69 6.34
C PHE A 122 -6.12 -5.09 4.99
N LEU A 123 -7.15 -5.94 4.99
CA LEU A 123 -7.95 -6.20 3.80
C LEU A 123 -9.44 -6.06 4.09
N ARG A 124 -10.16 -5.55 3.10
CA ARG A 124 -11.61 -5.46 3.08
C ARG A 124 -12.10 -6.10 1.79
N PRO A 125 -12.74 -7.28 1.82
CA PRO A 125 -13.41 -7.81 0.65
C PRO A 125 -14.64 -6.97 0.31
N THR A 126 -15.01 -6.95 -0.97
CA THR A 126 -16.28 -6.37 -1.42
C THR A 126 -16.82 -7.24 -2.54
N ILE A 127 -17.97 -7.87 -2.32
CA ILE A 127 -18.66 -8.72 -3.28
C ILE A 127 -19.46 -7.82 -4.22
N ILE A 128 -19.15 -7.88 -5.51
CA ILE A 128 -19.89 -7.17 -6.55
C ILE A 128 -20.83 -8.18 -7.22
N ARG A 129 -22.14 -8.04 -7.01
CA ARG A 129 -23.14 -9.01 -7.50
C ARG A 129 -23.74 -8.60 -8.84
N ASP A 130 -23.98 -7.31 -9.01
CA ASP A 130 -24.62 -6.78 -10.21
C ASP A 130 -23.89 -5.56 -10.79
N ARG A 131 -24.45 -5.03 -11.89
CA ARG A 131 -23.89 -3.87 -12.58
C ARG A 131 -24.02 -2.59 -11.76
N ALA A 132 -25.06 -2.46 -10.94
CA ALA A 132 -25.29 -1.28 -10.12
C ALA A 132 -24.25 -1.18 -9.00
N ASP A 133 -23.92 -2.30 -8.37
CA ASP A 133 -22.83 -2.44 -7.39
C ASP A 133 -21.48 -2.01 -8.02
N ALA A 134 -21.17 -2.56 -9.20
CA ALA A 134 -19.95 -2.23 -9.92
C ALA A 134 -19.85 -0.73 -10.22
N GLN A 135 -20.95 -0.12 -10.67
CA GLN A 135 -21.03 1.31 -10.93
C GLN A 135 -20.91 2.14 -9.64
N ALA A 136 -21.48 1.69 -8.52
CA ALA A 136 -21.39 2.38 -7.24
C ALA A 136 -19.95 2.40 -6.70
N VAL A 137 -19.25 1.25 -6.74
CA VAL A 137 -17.84 1.13 -6.31
C VAL A 137 -16.94 1.97 -7.21
N THR A 138 -17.15 1.91 -8.53
CA THR A 138 -16.36 2.68 -9.51
C THR A 138 -16.55 4.18 -9.34
N ARG A 139 -17.80 4.65 -9.18
CA ARG A 139 -18.12 6.07 -8.95
C ARG A 139 -17.39 6.65 -7.74
N LYS A 140 -17.54 6.00 -6.58
CA LYS A 140 -16.85 6.41 -5.35
C LYS A 140 -15.34 6.56 -5.55
N LYS A 141 -14.72 5.62 -6.28
CA LYS A 141 -13.28 5.66 -6.54
C LYS A 141 -12.89 6.77 -7.51
N PHE A 142 -13.69 6.99 -8.55
CA PHE A 142 -13.49 8.05 -9.53
C PHE A 142 -13.59 9.43 -8.88
N ASP A 143 -14.64 9.67 -8.09
CA ASP A 143 -14.86 10.92 -7.37
C ASP A 143 -13.71 11.22 -6.40
N TYR A 144 -13.21 10.20 -5.70
CA TYR A 144 -12.03 10.33 -4.84
C TYR A 144 -10.77 10.76 -5.59
N ILE A 145 -10.52 10.18 -6.77
CA ILE A 145 -9.35 10.53 -7.59
C ILE A 145 -9.51 11.96 -8.13
N LYS A 146 -10.69 12.32 -8.62
CA LYS A 146 -11.00 13.67 -9.12
C LYS A 146 -10.80 14.71 -8.01
N ALA A 147 -11.31 14.46 -6.81
CA ALA A 147 -11.14 15.35 -5.67
C ALA A 147 -9.66 15.56 -5.29
N ARG A 148 -8.86 14.48 -5.30
CA ARG A 148 -7.42 14.56 -4.98
C ARG A 148 -6.63 15.33 -6.03
N GLU A 149 -6.99 15.20 -7.30
CA GLU A 149 -6.31 15.92 -8.37
C GLU A 149 -6.62 17.43 -8.33
N LEU A 150 -7.87 17.80 -8.02
CA LEU A 150 -8.24 19.20 -7.81
C LEU A 150 -7.44 19.83 -6.67
N LEU A 151 -7.26 19.10 -5.57
CA LEU A 151 -6.45 19.55 -4.43
C LEU A 151 -4.95 19.65 -4.75
N SER A 152 -4.43 18.79 -5.62
CA SER A 152 -2.99 18.73 -5.95
C SER A 152 -2.58 19.72 -7.05
N THR A 153 -3.40 19.88 -8.09
CA THR A 153 -3.03 20.59 -9.32
C THR A 153 -3.71 21.96 -9.43
N GLY A 154 -4.80 22.18 -8.68
CA GLY A 154 -5.56 23.44 -8.70
C GLY A 154 -6.20 23.76 -10.07
N LYS A 155 -6.17 22.82 -11.03
CA LYS A 155 -6.70 22.99 -12.38
C LYS A 155 -7.84 21.98 -12.60
N PRO A 156 -9.01 22.43 -13.09
CA PRO A 156 -10.22 21.62 -13.14
C PRO A 156 -10.28 20.59 -14.29
N GLN A 157 -9.30 20.53 -15.19
CA GLN A 157 -9.31 19.57 -16.30
C GLN A 157 -7.97 18.87 -16.41
N SER A 158 -7.94 17.61 -15.99
CA SER A 158 -6.78 16.76 -16.12
C SER A 158 -6.77 16.03 -17.45
N GLU A 159 -5.57 15.70 -17.92
CA GLU A 159 -5.37 14.86 -19.12
C GLU A 159 -6.09 13.51 -19.00
N MET A 160 -6.29 13.04 -17.77
CA MET A 160 -7.07 11.85 -17.43
C MET A 160 -8.55 12.00 -17.80
N GLU A 161 -9.16 13.17 -17.60
CA GLU A 161 -10.56 13.43 -17.97
C GLU A 161 -10.75 13.35 -19.48
N ARG A 162 -9.80 13.89 -20.26
CA ARG A 162 -9.79 13.76 -21.73
C ARG A 162 -9.61 12.31 -22.20
N LEU A 163 -8.74 11.55 -21.53
CA LEU A 163 -8.49 10.16 -21.89
C LEU A 163 -9.70 9.28 -21.57
N ILE A 164 -10.35 9.51 -20.42
CA ILE A 164 -11.57 8.79 -20.03
C ILE A 164 -12.73 9.16 -20.97
N GLU A 165 -12.90 10.42 -21.32
CA GLU A 165 -13.89 10.83 -22.31
C GLU A 165 -13.65 10.17 -23.68
N GLN A 166 -12.38 10.05 -24.09
CA GLN A 166 -11.99 9.39 -25.34
C GLN A 166 -12.19 7.86 -25.31
N VAL A 167 -11.90 7.19 -24.20
CA VAL A 167 -12.03 5.73 -24.04
C VAL A 167 -13.49 5.32 -23.79
N THR A 168 -14.25 6.13 -23.06
CA THR A 168 -15.64 5.85 -22.66
C THR A 168 -16.67 6.52 -23.60
N GLY A 169 -16.23 7.20 -24.66
CA GLY A 169 -17.10 7.86 -25.64
C GLY A 169 -17.98 8.96 -25.04
N GLY A 170 -17.47 9.74 -24.09
CA GLY A 170 -18.21 10.83 -23.42
C GLY A 170 -19.17 10.39 -22.32
N THR A 171 -19.29 9.09 -22.03
CA THR A 171 -20.08 8.61 -20.89
C THR A 171 -19.15 8.27 -19.73
N GLY A 172 -18.64 9.30 -19.03
CA GLY A 172 -18.17 9.09 -17.66
C GLY A 172 -19.30 8.50 -16.81
N PRO A 173 -19.02 7.91 -15.63
CA PRO A 173 -20.10 7.48 -14.75
C PRO A 173 -20.98 8.70 -14.45
N ALA A 174 -22.23 8.68 -14.94
CA ALA A 174 -23.09 9.84 -15.02
C ALA A 174 -23.20 10.53 -13.65
N PRO A 175 -22.94 11.85 -13.56
CA PRO A 175 -23.24 12.62 -12.36
C PRO A 175 -24.73 12.95 -12.43
N ASP A 176 -25.60 12.01 -12.06
CA ASP A 176 -26.91 12.33 -11.49
C ASP A 176 -27.68 11.08 -11.06
N ALA A 177 -27.73 10.89 -9.75
CA ALA A 177 -28.97 10.61 -9.04
C ALA A 177 -28.74 11.17 -7.64
N ALA A 178 -28.89 12.49 -7.49
CA ALA A 178 -29.18 13.06 -6.19
C ALA A 178 -30.27 12.21 -5.50
N PRO A 179 -30.19 11.95 -4.19
CA PRO A 179 -31.25 11.24 -3.50
C PRO A 179 -32.55 11.99 -3.78
N ALA A 180 -33.53 11.29 -4.35
CA ALA A 180 -34.85 11.82 -4.64
C ALA A 180 -35.37 12.49 -3.37
N GLU A 181 -35.39 13.82 -3.39
CA GLU A 181 -36.02 14.65 -2.38
C GLU A 181 -37.47 14.18 -2.30
N GLU A 182 -37.77 13.64 -1.12
CA GLU A 182 -39.05 13.10 -0.69
C GLU A 182 -40.17 14.03 -1.16
N ALA A 183 -40.92 13.58 -2.17
CA ALA A 183 -42.07 14.30 -2.69
C ALA A 183 -43.10 14.44 -1.56
N ALA A 184 -43.14 15.62 -0.95
CA ALA A 184 -44.22 16.04 -0.08
C ALA A 184 -45.55 15.87 -0.83
N PRO A 185 -46.56 15.17 -0.28
CA PRO A 185 -47.86 15.09 -0.92
C PRO A 185 -48.56 16.45 -0.79
N ALA A 186 -48.78 17.09 -1.93
CA ALA A 186 -49.66 18.24 -2.06
C ALA A 186 -51.14 17.79 -1.96
N ALA A 187 -51.80 18.27 -0.90
CA ALA A 187 -53.21 18.67 -0.75
C ALA A 187 -54.36 17.73 -1.18
N PRO A 188 -55.49 17.82 -0.44
CA PRO A 188 -56.80 17.89 -1.06
C PRO A 188 -57.38 19.30 -0.95
N GLU A 189 -57.96 19.73 -2.06
CA GLU A 189 -58.66 20.99 -2.27
C GLU A 189 -59.84 21.14 -1.30
N GLN A 190 -59.95 22.30 -0.64
CA GLN A 190 -61.20 22.73 -0.03
C GLN A 190 -61.96 23.57 -1.05
N LEU A 191 -63.00 22.96 -1.60
CA LEU A 191 -64.03 23.61 -2.42
C LEU A 191 -64.80 24.62 -1.57
N THR A 192 -64.79 25.87 -2.01
CA THR A 192 -65.75 26.87 -1.59
C THR A 192 -67.07 26.61 -2.34
N SER A 193 -68.18 26.54 -1.61
CA SER A 193 -69.51 26.77 -2.18
C SER A 193 -70.34 27.45 -1.10
N GLY A 194 -70.88 28.62 -1.43
CA GLY A 194 -71.72 29.41 -0.54
C GLY A 194 -73.17 28.97 -0.60
N GLU A 195 -73.85 29.16 0.53
CA GLU A 195 -75.19 29.74 0.68
C GLU A 195 -75.26 30.39 2.07
#